data_AF-A0A1E1X488-F1
#
_entry.id   AF-A0A1E1X488-F1
#
_cell.length_a   1.000
_cell.length_b   1.000
_cell.length_c   1.000
_cell.angle_alpha   90.00
_cell.angle_beta   90.00
_cell.angle_gamma   90.00
#
_symmetry.space_group_name_H-M   'P 1'
#
loop_
_entity.id
_entity.type
_entity.pdbx_description
1 polymer ?
#
loop_
_entity_poly.entity_id
_entity_poly.type
_entity_poly.pdbx_seq_one_letter_code
_entity_poly.pdbx_strand_id
1 'polypeptide(L)'
;EELLGFEKPLLCTVEPLRDVKRGKPDDPKILFCHDMMGGYLEDRFIQGCDKSDSYRFHHWHLIDSFVYFSHYMVTIPPPGWISAGHKHGVKVLGTFIVESDPGTKILNEIREANLVSKVASQLAHVAAAYKFDGWLINIESEMDKSCGPFLLEFLKAVTTETHRSVPGSLVVWYDSVLLDGKLDWQNELSEKNSCFFDLCDGIFLNYGWTEEMLLKSAAHAGTRKSDVYVGIDVFARNTKYSGGYETFKAVEVARKHGLSSAIFAAGWVYETQDKKEFAANQCRFWDFPERCCPEWRVKTLPLCTSFCQGFGEKLFKAGEVVRSAAWFDLSRQQLQPRDQ
;
A
#
# COMPACT_ATOMS: atom_id res chain seq x y z
N GLU A 1 -2.68 -23.00 5.42
CA GLU A 1 -3.45 -23.98 4.63
C GLU A 1 -4.41 -23.33 3.64
N GLU A 2 -5.28 -22.41 4.07
CA GLU A 2 -6.22 -21.70 3.18
C GLU A 2 -5.56 -21.11 1.93
N LEU A 3 -4.42 -20.42 2.08
CA LEU A 3 -3.64 -19.93 0.95
C LEU A 3 -3.29 -21.07 -0.03
N LEU A 4 -2.70 -22.16 0.48
CA LEU A 4 -2.26 -23.30 -0.33
C LEU A 4 -3.41 -24.07 -0.98
N GLY A 5 -4.62 -23.98 -0.43
CA GLY A 5 -5.84 -24.55 -0.99
C GLY A 5 -6.62 -23.58 -1.90
N PHE A 6 -6.12 -22.37 -2.16
CA PHE A 6 -6.80 -21.43 -3.05
C PHE A 6 -6.71 -21.91 -4.50
N GLU A 7 -7.84 -22.31 -5.07
CA GLU A 7 -7.92 -22.80 -6.45
C GLU A 7 -8.62 -21.83 -7.42
N LYS A 8 -9.68 -21.14 -6.96
CA LYS A 8 -10.53 -20.31 -7.82
C LYS A 8 -10.89 -18.99 -7.15
N PRO A 9 -10.65 -17.84 -7.82
CA PRO A 9 -11.07 -16.55 -7.32
C PRO A 9 -12.60 -16.42 -7.35
N LEU A 10 -13.11 -15.55 -6.49
CA LEU A 10 -14.45 -15.00 -6.69
C LEU A 10 -14.50 -14.25 -8.02
N LEU A 11 -15.56 -14.45 -8.81
CA LEU A 11 -15.74 -13.73 -10.06
C LEU A 11 -16.04 -12.26 -9.76
N CYS A 12 -15.03 -11.40 -9.92
CA CYS A 12 -15.16 -9.96 -9.85
C CYS A 12 -14.52 -9.30 -11.09
N THR A 13 -15.06 -8.16 -11.50
CA THR A 13 -14.44 -7.34 -12.54
C THR A 13 -13.63 -6.26 -11.87
N VAL A 14 -12.38 -6.09 -12.31
CA VAL A 14 -11.55 -4.96 -11.91
C VAL A 14 -11.05 -4.22 -13.14
N GLU A 15 -10.89 -2.91 -13.01
CA GLU A 15 -10.36 -2.05 -14.05
C GLU A 15 -8.89 -2.40 -14.33
N PRO A 16 -8.42 -2.35 -15.59
CA PRO A 16 -7.00 -2.49 -15.88
C PRO A 16 -6.22 -1.26 -15.39
N LEU A 17 -4.96 -1.45 -15.01
CA LEU A 17 -4.07 -0.35 -14.62
C LEU A 17 -3.91 0.64 -15.78
N ARG A 18 -4.36 1.88 -15.56
CA ARG A 18 -4.32 2.94 -16.56
C ARG A 18 -2.91 3.48 -16.74
N ASP A 19 -2.49 3.63 -18.00
CA ASP A 19 -1.27 4.39 -18.31
C ASP A 19 -1.47 5.89 -18.02
N VAL A 20 -0.62 6.41 -17.16
CA VAL A 20 -0.56 7.82 -16.76
C VAL A 20 0.87 8.31 -16.88
N LYS A 21 1.05 9.60 -17.13
CA LYS A 21 2.34 10.24 -16.93
C LYS A 21 2.59 10.35 -15.44
N ARG A 22 3.65 9.72 -14.95
CA ARG A 22 4.25 10.02 -13.65
C ARG A 22 5.57 10.76 -13.85
N GLY A 23 6.17 11.24 -12.76
CA GLY A 23 7.50 11.86 -12.77
C GLY A 23 8.59 10.94 -13.38
N LYS A 24 9.85 11.33 -13.25
CA LYS A 24 10.97 10.48 -13.67
C LYS A 24 11.02 9.21 -12.79
N PRO A 25 11.57 8.09 -13.30
CA PRO A 25 11.67 6.85 -12.52
C PRO A 25 12.34 7.01 -11.16
N ASP A 26 13.35 7.88 -11.08
CA ASP A 26 14.16 8.15 -9.88
C ASP A 26 13.57 9.27 -9.00
N ASP A 27 12.44 9.87 -9.40
CA ASP A 27 11.78 10.88 -8.56
C ASP A 27 11.21 10.20 -7.29
N PRO A 28 11.25 10.86 -6.13
CA PRO A 28 10.59 10.39 -4.92
C PRO A 28 9.10 10.11 -5.13
N LYS A 29 8.69 8.92 -4.68
CA LYS A 29 7.35 8.37 -4.79
C LYS A 29 6.61 8.48 -3.47
N ILE A 30 5.28 8.41 -3.50
CA ILE A 30 4.44 8.28 -2.31
C ILE A 30 3.70 6.95 -2.35
N LEU A 31 3.97 6.10 -1.38
CA LEU A 31 3.20 4.90 -1.06
C LEU A 31 2.20 5.25 0.04
N PHE A 32 0.92 4.94 -0.16
CA PHE A 32 -0.10 5.06 0.88
C PHE A 32 -0.46 3.68 1.43
N CYS A 33 -0.15 3.43 2.70
CA CYS A 33 -0.51 2.23 3.43
C CYS A 33 -1.74 2.52 4.30
N HIS A 34 -2.90 1.99 3.87
CA HIS A 34 -4.22 2.50 4.23
C HIS A 34 -4.57 2.46 5.73
N ASP A 35 -4.14 1.42 6.44
CA ASP A 35 -4.56 1.00 7.80
C ASP A 35 -5.74 1.78 8.38
N MET A 36 -6.93 1.17 8.30
CA MET A 36 -8.21 1.77 8.67
C MET A 36 -9.03 0.73 9.43
N MET A 37 -9.16 0.92 10.74
CA MET A 37 -9.98 0.11 11.65
C MET A 37 -9.93 -1.42 11.40
N GLY A 38 -8.75 -1.96 11.07
CA GLY A 38 -8.54 -3.40 10.83
C GLY A 38 -8.90 -3.92 9.43
N GLY A 39 -9.35 -3.05 8.52
CA GLY A 39 -9.70 -3.39 7.14
C GLY A 39 -11.00 -4.18 6.98
N TYR A 40 -11.36 -4.46 5.72
CA TYR A 40 -12.55 -5.20 5.29
C TYR A 40 -13.86 -4.76 5.97
N LEU A 41 -14.16 -3.46 5.90
CA LEU A 41 -15.40 -2.88 6.39
C LEU A 41 -16.49 -2.95 5.29
N GLU A 42 -17.13 -1.84 4.95
CA GLU A 42 -18.09 -1.77 3.85
C GLU A 42 -17.45 -1.99 2.48
N ASP A 43 -16.15 -1.80 2.36
CA ASP A 43 -15.36 -1.99 1.14
C ASP A 43 -15.14 -3.47 0.78
N ARG A 44 -15.40 -4.42 1.70
CA ARG A 44 -15.33 -5.86 1.41
C ARG A 44 -16.43 -6.33 0.44
N PHE A 45 -17.53 -5.59 0.32
CA PHE A 45 -18.66 -5.99 -0.50
C PHE A 45 -18.38 -5.67 -1.97
N ILE A 46 -18.26 -6.71 -2.80
CA ILE A 46 -17.91 -6.60 -4.23
C ILE A 46 -18.91 -5.73 -5.01
N GLN A 47 -20.18 -5.73 -4.61
CA GLN A 47 -21.26 -4.97 -5.25
C GLN A 47 -21.64 -3.69 -4.46
N GLY A 48 -20.76 -3.27 -3.54
CA GLY A 48 -21.03 -2.17 -2.65
C GLY A 48 -22.04 -2.48 -1.54
N CYS A 49 -22.48 -1.43 -0.85
CA CYS A 49 -23.46 -1.51 0.22
C CYS A 49 -24.35 -0.25 0.27
N ASP A 50 -25.34 -0.25 1.17
CA ASP A 50 -26.35 0.80 1.31
C ASP A 50 -25.95 1.87 2.34
N LYS A 51 -24.67 2.27 2.36
CA LYS A 51 -24.12 3.33 3.20
C LYS A 51 -23.54 4.47 2.36
N SER A 52 -23.49 5.68 2.90
CA SER A 52 -22.89 6.86 2.25
C SER A 52 -21.76 7.49 3.08
N ASP A 53 -21.51 6.99 4.29
CA ASP A 53 -20.53 7.49 5.24
C ASP A 53 -19.24 6.66 5.30
N SER A 54 -19.12 5.62 4.47
CA SER A 54 -17.93 4.78 4.41
C SER A 54 -16.66 5.55 4.07
N TYR A 55 -15.53 5.08 4.60
CA TYR A 55 -14.22 5.60 4.21
C TYR A 55 -14.01 5.42 2.72
N ARG A 56 -13.47 6.46 2.10
CA ARG A 56 -13.09 6.49 0.69
C ARG A 56 -11.84 7.32 0.55
N PHE A 57 -11.06 7.07 -0.48
CA PHE A 57 -9.92 7.90 -0.86
C PHE A 57 -10.07 8.30 -2.33
N HIS A 58 -9.70 9.53 -2.63
CA HIS A 58 -9.87 10.07 -3.98
C HIS A 58 -8.71 10.97 -4.46
N HIS A 59 -7.67 11.17 -3.64
CA HIS A 59 -6.47 11.92 -4.00
C HIS A 59 -5.40 11.04 -4.68
N TRP A 60 -5.84 10.13 -5.56
CA TRP A 60 -4.97 9.15 -6.24
C TRP A 60 -3.83 9.77 -7.06
N HIS A 61 -4.00 11.02 -7.48
CA HIS A 61 -2.98 11.77 -8.21
C HIS A 61 -1.75 12.11 -7.35
N LEU A 62 -1.86 12.04 -6.02
CA LEU A 62 -0.75 12.32 -5.08
C LEU A 62 0.10 11.09 -4.75
N ILE A 63 -0.38 9.88 -5.05
CA ILE A 63 0.27 8.64 -4.64
C ILE A 63 0.63 7.79 -5.86
N ASP A 64 1.69 7.01 -5.75
CA ASP A 64 2.21 6.14 -6.81
C ASP A 64 1.79 4.68 -6.61
N SER A 65 1.66 4.27 -5.34
CA SER A 65 1.22 2.95 -4.95
C SER A 65 0.35 3.00 -3.69
N PHE A 66 -0.56 2.05 -3.57
CA PHE A 66 -1.47 1.90 -2.44
C PHE A 66 -1.34 0.49 -1.88
N VAL A 67 -1.19 0.35 -0.57
CA VAL A 67 -1.21 -0.93 0.14
C VAL A 67 -2.52 -1.04 0.89
N TYR A 68 -3.31 -2.06 0.57
CA TYR A 68 -4.46 -2.42 1.38
C TYR A 68 -3.99 -3.22 2.59
N PHE A 69 -3.80 -2.53 3.71
CA PHE A 69 -3.24 -3.09 4.91
C PHE A 69 -4.31 -3.66 5.84
N SER A 70 -4.04 -4.83 6.41
CA SER A 70 -4.79 -5.41 7.52
C SER A 70 -3.88 -6.39 8.28
N HIS A 71 -4.35 -6.90 9.42
CA HIS A 71 -3.63 -7.87 10.25
C HIS A 71 -3.93 -9.34 9.89
N TYR A 72 -4.57 -9.59 8.74
CA TYR A 72 -4.70 -10.95 8.22
C TYR A 72 -3.43 -11.35 7.50
N MET A 73 -2.93 -12.56 7.79
CA MET A 73 -1.65 -13.06 7.26
C MET A 73 -1.51 -12.87 5.75
N VAL A 74 -2.59 -13.11 5.00
CA VAL A 74 -2.69 -12.77 3.58
C VAL A 74 -3.87 -11.83 3.42
N THR A 75 -3.59 -10.60 3.03
CA THR A 75 -4.58 -9.56 2.78
C THR A 75 -4.72 -9.32 1.29
N ILE A 76 -5.92 -9.60 0.75
CA ILE A 76 -6.27 -9.36 -0.65
C ILE A 76 -7.01 -8.02 -0.74
N PRO A 77 -6.53 -7.04 -1.52
CA PRO A 77 -7.24 -5.77 -1.69
C PRO A 77 -8.65 -5.98 -2.25
N PRO A 78 -9.69 -5.34 -1.70
CA PRO A 78 -11.03 -5.45 -2.25
C PRO A 78 -11.10 -4.93 -3.70
N PRO A 79 -11.93 -5.54 -4.59
CA PRO A 79 -12.01 -5.16 -6.00
C PRO A 79 -12.32 -3.68 -6.25
N GLY A 80 -13.06 -3.04 -5.34
CA GLY A 80 -13.33 -1.60 -5.41
C GLY A 80 -12.07 -0.75 -5.28
N TRP A 81 -11.16 -1.11 -4.37
CA TRP A 81 -9.88 -0.44 -4.20
C TRP A 81 -8.93 -0.67 -5.38
N ILE A 82 -8.85 -1.92 -5.87
CA ILE A 82 -8.08 -2.26 -7.08
C ILE A 82 -8.57 -1.41 -8.25
N SER A 83 -9.88 -1.40 -8.50
CA SER A 83 -10.48 -0.67 -9.62
C SER A 83 -10.28 0.84 -9.51
N ALA A 84 -10.45 1.39 -8.30
CA ALA A 84 -10.23 2.81 -8.03
C ALA A 84 -8.76 3.20 -8.28
N GLY A 85 -7.79 2.48 -7.72
CA GLY A 85 -6.37 2.75 -7.93
C GLY A 85 -5.96 2.60 -9.39
N HIS A 86 -6.35 1.50 -10.03
CA HIS A 86 -6.03 1.20 -11.43
C HIS A 86 -6.56 2.27 -12.39
N LYS A 87 -7.80 2.73 -12.19
CA LYS A 87 -8.40 3.80 -13.00
C LYS A 87 -7.62 5.11 -12.94
N HIS A 88 -6.89 5.34 -11.85
CA HIS A 88 -6.04 6.51 -11.65
C HIS A 88 -4.55 6.22 -11.92
N GLY A 89 -4.19 5.03 -12.41
CA GLY A 89 -2.81 4.65 -12.69
C GLY A 89 -1.96 4.51 -11.42
N VAL A 90 -2.57 4.00 -10.35
CA VAL A 90 -1.91 3.68 -9.06
C VAL A 90 -1.88 2.16 -8.90
N LYS A 91 -0.70 1.63 -8.59
CA LYS A 91 -0.55 0.20 -8.27
C LYS A 91 -1.17 -0.10 -6.91
N VAL A 92 -1.91 -1.20 -6.80
CA VAL A 92 -2.57 -1.64 -5.58
C VAL A 92 -1.95 -2.94 -5.10
N LEU A 93 -1.43 -2.95 -3.88
CA LEU A 93 -0.74 -4.09 -3.29
C LEU A 93 -1.57 -4.70 -2.15
N GLY A 94 -1.51 -6.01 -2.04
CA GLY A 94 -1.92 -6.73 -0.83
C GLY A 94 -0.84 -6.69 0.24
N THR A 95 -1.09 -7.38 1.35
CA THR A 95 -0.14 -7.51 2.46
C THR A 95 0.03 -8.99 2.80
N PHE A 96 1.28 -9.44 2.88
CA PHE A 96 1.65 -10.65 3.63
C PHE A 96 2.24 -10.21 4.95
N ILE A 97 1.59 -10.55 6.06
CA ILE A 97 2.03 -10.17 7.40
C ILE A 97 2.09 -11.37 8.33
N VAL A 98 3.08 -11.40 9.20
CA VAL A 98 3.14 -12.34 10.34
C VAL A 98 3.54 -11.55 11.56
N GLU A 99 2.87 -11.79 12.68
CA GLU A 99 3.03 -11.01 13.90
C GLU A 99 3.22 -11.93 15.10
N SER A 100 4.19 -11.62 15.95
CA SER A 100 4.44 -12.28 17.24
C SER A 100 4.59 -13.81 17.14
N ASP A 101 4.40 -14.53 18.24
CA ASP A 101 4.58 -15.99 18.31
C ASP A 101 3.75 -16.81 17.31
N PRO A 102 2.47 -16.47 17.01
CA PRO A 102 1.71 -17.18 15.98
C PRO A 102 2.37 -17.05 14.61
N GLY A 103 2.87 -15.87 14.26
CA GLY A 103 3.60 -15.64 13.03
C GLY A 103 4.91 -16.43 12.95
N THR A 104 5.68 -16.48 14.04
CA THR A 104 6.90 -17.30 14.14
C THR A 104 6.63 -18.77 13.86
N LYS A 105 5.54 -19.32 14.40
CA LYS A 105 5.12 -20.71 14.14
C LYS A 105 4.86 -20.95 12.65
N ILE A 106 4.13 -20.04 12.01
CA ILE A 106 3.83 -20.13 10.58
C ILE A 106 5.12 -20.09 9.74
N LEU A 107 6.03 -19.17 10.04
CA LEU A 107 7.32 -19.10 9.32
C LEU A 107 8.14 -20.39 9.50
N ASN A 108 8.17 -20.94 10.71
CA ASN A 108 8.83 -22.22 10.97
C ASN A 108 8.17 -23.38 10.23
N GLU A 109 6.84 -23.44 10.18
CA GLU A 109 6.12 -24.44 9.39
C GLU A 109 6.47 -24.34 7.90
N ILE A 110 6.51 -23.13 7.33
CA ILE A 110 6.91 -22.92 5.94
C ILE A 110 8.36 -23.38 5.71
N ARG A 111 9.26 -23.06 6.64
CA ARG A 111 10.69 -23.42 6.57
C ARG A 111 10.91 -24.92 6.68
N GLU A 112 10.39 -25.54 7.74
CA GLU A 112 10.62 -26.95 8.08
C GLU A 112 9.95 -27.91 7.08
N ALA A 113 8.78 -27.55 6.56
CA ALA A 113 8.10 -28.33 5.52
C ALA A 113 8.57 -27.97 4.09
N ASN A 114 9.58 -27.10 3.94
CA ASN A 114 10.13 -26.65 2.66
C ASN A 114 9.05 -26.14 1.68
N LEU A 115 8.18 -25.25 2.17
CA LEU A 115 7.01 -24.75 1.45
C LEU A 115 7.23 -23.39 0.78
N VAL A 116 8.44 -22.82 0.83
CA VAL A 116 8.74 -21.48 0.29
C VAL A 116 8.23 -21.30 -1.14
N SER A 117 8.62 -22.20 -2.05
CA SER A 117 8.19 -22.12 -3.46
C SER A 117 6.68 -22.22 -3.60
N LYS A 118 6.00 -23.09 -2.83
CA LYS A 118 4.55 -23.23 -2.89
C LYS A 118 3.84 -21.98 -2.40
N VAL A 119 4.26 -21.42 -1.28
CA VAL A 119 3.68 -20.18 -0.72
C VAL A 119 3.90 -19.01 -1.68
N ALA A 120 5.12 -18.85 -2.21
CA ALA A 120 5.44 -17.79 -3.17
C ALA A 120 4.62 -17.89 -4.46
N SER A 121 4.57 -19.06 -5.09
CA SER A 121 3.76 -19.27 -6.29
C SER A 121 2.27 -19.03 -6.02
N GLN A 122 1.80 -19.33 -4.82
CA GLN A 122 0.40 -19.15 -4.45
C GLN A 122 0.04 -17.68 -4.19
N LEU A 123 0.92 -16.92 -3.52
CA LEU A 123 0.77 -15.46 -3.39
C LEU A 123 0.77 -14.79 -4.77
N ALA A 124 1.66 -15.21 -5.66
CA ALA A 124 1.69 -14.73 -7.04
C ALA A 124 0.42 -15.10 -7.82
N HIS A 125 -0.09 -16.32 -7.63
CA HIS A 125 -1.33 -16.79 -8.23
C HIS A 125 -2.53 -15.97 -7.77
N VAL A 126 -2.65 -15.69 -6.47
CA VAL A 126 -3.70 -14.84 -5.88
C VAL A 126 -3.64 -13.43 -6.47
N ALA A 127 -2.45 -12.82 -6.56
CA ALA A 127 -2.26 -11.51 -7.17
C ALA A 127 -2.70 -11.48 -8.63
N ALA A 128 -2.30 -12.47 -9.44
CA ALA A 128 -2.71 -12.58 -10.83
C ALA A 128 -4.22 -12.85 -11.00
N ALA A 129 -4.80 -13.68 -10.15
CA ALA A 129 -6.20 -14.07 -10.21
C ALA A 129 -7.14 -12.90 -9.89
N TYR A 130 -6.82 -12.10 -8.88
CA TYR A 130 -7.57 -10.90 -8.51
C TYR A 130 -7.07 -9.62 -9.19
N LYS A 131 -5.97 -9.72 -9.95
CA LYS A 131 -5.36 -8.66 -10.76
C LYS A 131 -4.98 -7.43 -9.94
N PHE A 132 -4.27 -7.63 -8.84
CA PHE A 132 -3.58 -6.56 -8.12
C PHE A 132 -2.07 -6.71 -8.26
N ASP A 133 -1.32 -5.67 -7.92
CA ASP A 133 0.02 -5.42 -8.45
C ASP A 133 1.16 -5.90 -7.54
N GLY A 134 0.91 -6.78 -6.57
CA GLY A 134 1.94 -7.35 -5.70
C GLY A 134 1.70 -7.15 -4.21
N TRP A 135 2.77 -7.06 -3.43
CA TRP A 135 2.73 -7.34 -1.99
C TRP A 135 3.63 -6.43 -1.16
N LEU A 136 3.11 -5.93 -0.03
CA LEU A 136 3.92 -5.57 1.12
C LEU A 136 4.23 -6.85 1.90
N ILE A 137 5.50 -7.12 2.19
CA ILE A 137 5.96 -8.22 3.03
C ILE A 137 6.38 -7.65 4.38
N ASN A 138 5.59 -7.93 5.41
CA ASN A 138 5.80 -7.42 6.76
C ASN A 138 6.01 -8.56 7.76
N ILE A 139 7.26 -8.76 8.22
CA ILE A 139 7.61 -9.87 9.10
C ILE A 139 7.88 -9.35 10.50
N GLU A 140 6.81 -9.19 11.29
CA GLU A 140 6.81 -8.70 12.69
C GLU A 140 6.86 -9.88 13.68
N SER A 141 7.65 -10.91 13.35
CA SER A 141 7.84 -12.11 14.16
C SER A 141 9.33 -12.41 14.33
N GLU A 142 9.77 -12.60 15.57
CA GLU A 142 11.12 -13.09 15.86
C GLU A 142 11.28 -14.55 15.41
N MET A 143 12.48 -14.90 14.99
CA MET A 143 12.88 -16.27 14.64
C MET A 143 14.21 -16.61 15.30
N ASP A 144 14.63 -17.87 15.21
CA ASP A 144 15.94 -18.27 15.69
C ASP A 144 17.07 -17.76 14.77
N LYS A 145 18.31 -17.78 15.30
CA LYS A 145 19.50 -17.25 14.62
C LYS A 145 19.85 -17.90 13.29
N SER A 146 19.26 -19.05 12.96
CA SER A 146 19.50 -19.76 11.69
C SER A 146 18.47 -19.42 10.59
N CYS A 147 17.51 -18.53 10.85
CA CYS A 147 16.45 -18.22 9.89
C CYS A 147 16.90 -17.39 8.67
N GLY A 148 18.04 -16.70 8.74
CA GLY A 148 18.50 -15.78 7.68
C GLY A 148 18.42 -16.35 6.26
N PRO A 149 19.00 -17.54 5.96
CA PRO A 149 18.89 -18.17 4.64
C PRO A 149 17.45 -18.38 4.18
N PHE A 150 16.56 -18.80 5.09
CA PHE A 150 15.14 -19.01 4.81
C PHE A 150 14.43 -17.69 4.48
N LEU A 151 14.67 -16.62 5.25
CA LEU A 151 14.05 -15.32 5.00
C LEU A 151 14.45 -14.75 3.62
N LEU A 152 15.73 -14.88 3.26
CA LEU A 152 16.24 -14.47 1.96
C LEU A 152 15.64 -15.32 0.82
N GLU A 153 15.56 -16.63 0.99
CA GLU A 153 14.93 -17.52 0.02
C GLU A 153 13.45 -17.17 -0.17
N PHE A 154 12.72 -16.96 0.94
CA PHE A 154 11.31 -16.60 0.94
C PHE A 154 11.04 -15.31 0.18
N LEU A 155 11.73 -14.22 0.53
CA LEU A 155 11.55 -12.93 -0.13
C LEU A 155 11.90 -13.01 -1.61
N LYS A 156 13.02 -13.65 -1.96
CA LYS A 156 13.44 -13.83 -3.36
C LYS A 156 12.41 -14.61 -4.17
N ALA A 157 11.86 -15.69 -3.59
CA ALA A 157 10.85 -16.51 -4.24
C ALA A 157 9.56 -15.71 -4.47
N VAL A 158 9.07 -14.99 -3.45
CA VAL A 158 7.87 -14.15 -3.56
C VAL A 158 8.05 -13.07 -4.63
N THR A 159 9.16 -12.35 -4.62
CA THR A 159 9.49 -11.34 -5.64
C THR A 159 9.48 -11.96 -7.04
N THR A 160 10.25 -13.03 -7.25
CA THR A 160 10.42 -13.67 -8.56
C THR A 160 9.10 -14.20 -9.11
N GLU A 161 8.34 -14.93 -8.30
CA GLU A 161 7.07 -15.54 -8.73
C GLU A 161 6.00 -14.48 -8.99
N THR A 162 5.97 -13.41 -8.20
CA THR A 162 5.03 -12.29 -8.40
C THR A 162 5.33 -11.58 -9.71
N HIS A 163 6.59 -11.20 -9.99
CA HIS A 163 6.94 -10.59 -11.29
C HIS A 163 6.66 -11.51 -12.47
N ARG A 164 6.85 -12.82 -12.31
CA ARG A 164 6.54 -13.82 -13.34
C ARG A 164 5.05 -13.88 -13.66
N SER A 165 4.20 -13.78 -12.64
CA SER A 165 2.74 -13.94 -12.79
C SER A 165 2.04 -12.63 -13.08
N VAL A 166 2.58 -11.51 -12.60
CA VAL A 166 2.05 -10.15 -12.73
C VAL A 166 3.18 -9.23 -13.24
N PRO A 167 3.35 -9.09 -14.56
CA PRO A 167 4.39 -8.22 -15.12
C PRO A 167 4.26 -6.78 -14.65
N GLY A 168 5.36 -6.23 -14.13
CA GLY A 168 5.37 -4.88 -13.56
C GLY A 168 4.84 -4.79 -12.13
N SER A 169 4.66 -5.91 -11.42
CA SER A 169 4.32 -5.91 -10.00
C SER A 169 5.36 -5.19 -9.12
N LEU A 170 4.98 -4.94 -7.86
CA LEU A 170 5.82 -4.39 -6.81
C LEU A 170 5.80 -5.30 -5.57
N VAL A 171 6.97 -5.65 -5.07
CA VAL A 171 7.17 -6.32 -3.77
C VAL A 171 8.02 -5.43 -2.89
N VAL A 172 7.46 -5.03 -1.75
CA VAL A 172 8.10 -4.10 -0.80
C VAL A 172 8.34 -4.83 0.52
N TRP A 173 9.56 -4.78 1.05
CA TRP A 173 9.92 -5.32 2.35
C TRP A 173 9.73 -4.28 3.45
N TYR A 174 9.15 -4.63 4.59
CA TYR A 174 9.11 -3.76 5.77
C TYR A 174 10.33 -3.97 6.67
N ASP A 175 11.01 -2.89 7.06
CA ASP A 175 12.18 -2.87 7.93
C ASP A 175 11.87 -3.42 9.33
N SER A 176 12.00 -4.72 9.53
CA SER A 176 11.53 -5.46 10.71
C SER A 176 12.55 -6.49 11.22
N VAL A 177 12.40 -7.76 10.83
CA VAL A 177 13.28 -8.86 11.25
C VAL A 177 14.63 -8.81 10.52
N LEU A 178 15.71 -9.14 11.24
CA LEU A 178 17.07 -9.25 10.70
C LEU A 178 17.46 -10.71 10.42
N LEU A 179 18.62 -10.92 9.78
CA LEU A 179 19.13 -12.25 9.45
C LEU A 179 19.42 -13.15 10.67
N ASP A 180 19.62 -12.55 11.85
CA ASP A 180 19.76 -13.29 13.12
C ASP A 180 18.42 -13.59 13.81
N GLY A 181 17.31 -13.29 13.12
CA GLY A 181 15.94 -13.56 13.56
C GLY A 181 15.37 -12.56 14.55
N LYS A 182 16.10 -11.53 14.96
CA LYS A 182 15.57 -10.51 15.87
C LYS A 182 14.70 -9.50 15.14
N LEU A 183 13.63 -9.08 15.81
CA LEU A 183 12.91 -7.86 15.45
C LEU A 183 13.72 -6.66 15.93
N ASP A 184 14.33 -5.96 14.98
CA ASP A 184 15.18 -4.79 15.24
C ASP A 184 15.00 -3.83 14.05
N TRP A 185 13.95 -2.99 14.13
CA TRP A 185 13.67 -1.97 13.12
C TRP A 185 14.81 -0.95 13.06
N GLN A 186 15.53 -0.87 11.95
CA GLN A 186 16.70 0.01 11.87
C GLN A 186 16.31 1.48 11.68
N ASN A 187 15.10 1.75 11.17
CA ASN A 187 14.60 3.07 10.76
C ASN A 187 15.45 3.71 9.64
N GLU A 188 16.31 2.92 9.00
CA GLU A 188 17.22 3.35 7.94
C GLU A 188 17.57 2.15 7.06
N LEU A 189 17.93 2.40 5.81
CA LEU A 189 18.59 1.38 4.99
C LEU A 189 20.05 1.28 5.43
N SER A 190 20.45 0.11 5.92
CA SER A 190 21.77 -0.16 6.48
C SER A 190 22.33 -1.51 6.02
N GLU A 191 23.56 -1.81 6.41
CA GLU A 191 24.18 -3.12 6.16
C GLU A 191 23.37 -4.29 6.73
N LYS A 192 22.56 -4.06 7.79
CA LYS A 192 21.79 -5.14 8.42
C LYS A 192 20.55 -5.56 7.63
N ASN A 193 19.93 -4.66 6.85
CA ASN A 193 18.68 -4.91 6.13
C ASN A 193 18.80 -4.77 4.59
N SER A 194 19.93 -4.28 4.08
CA SER A 194 20.23 -4.17 2.63
C SER A 194 20.06 -5.49 1.88
N CYS A 195 20.41 -6.61 2.51
CA CYS A 195 20.22 -7.94 1.93
C CYS A 195 18.76 -8.24 1.53
N PHE A 196 17.76 -7.68 2.22
CA PHE A 196 16.35 -7.81 1.84
C PHE A 196 15.97 -6.82 0.73
N PHE A 197 16.47 -5.58 0.83
CA PHE A 197 16.25 -4.53 -0.18
C PHE A 197 16.75 -4.95 -1.57
N ASP A 198 17.86 -5.67 -1.65
CA ASP A 198 18.43 -6.16 -2.91
C ASP A 198 17.62 -7.30 -3.56
N LEU A 199 16.70 -7.93 -2.81
CA LEU A 199 15.88 -9.05 -3.27
C LEU A 199 14.45 -8.67 -3.64
N CYS A 200 14.09 -7.39 -3.53
CA CYS A 200 12.75 -6.89 -3.82
C CYS A 200 12.78 -5.46 -4.42
N ASP A 201 11.62 -4.92 -4.73
CA ASP A 201 11.50 -3.66 -5.46
C ASP A 201 11.70 -2.43 -4.57
N GLY A 202 11.60 -2.57 -3.25
CA GLY A 202 11.87 -1.48 -2.32
C GLY A 202 11.75 -1.87 -0.85
N ILE A 203 12.15 -0.96 0.03
CA ILE A 203 12.06 -1.11 1.49
C ILE A 203 11.20 -0.01 2.08
N PHE A 204 10.27 -0.39 2.95
CA PHE A 204 9.50 0.50 3.81
C PHE A 204 10.20 0.56 5.17
N LEU A 205 10.87 1.68 5.45
CA LEU A 205 11.57 1.94 6.71
C LEU A 205 10.59 2.19 7.86
N ASN A 206 10.95 1.75 9.06
CA ASN A 206 10.18 2.05 10.27
C ASN A 206 10.22 3.55 10.64
N TYR A 207 9.33 3.97 11.56
CA TYR A 207 8.96 5.37 11.78
C TYR A 207 9.95 6.22 12.60
N GLY A 208 10.91 5.58 13.28
CA GLY A 208 11.82 6.20 14.26
C GLY A 208 13.05 6.88 13.68
N TRP A 209 13.01 7.29 12.41
CA TRP A 209 14.16 7.79 11.66
C TRP A 209 14.56 9.23 12.07
N THR A 210 15.76 9.62 11.63
CA THR A 210 16.31 10.99 11.76
C THR A 210 16.84 11.46 10.41
N GLU A 211 17.03 12.76 10.20
CA GLU A 211 17.62 13.27 8.94
C GLU A 211 19.02 12.68 8.66
N GLU A 212 19.82 12.39 9.70
CA GLU A 212 21.12 11.72 9.54
C GLU A 212 20.95 10.29 8.98
N MET A 213 19.98 9.54 9.52
CA MET A 213 19.62 8.20 9.04
C MET A 213 19.11 8.23 7.60
N LEU A 214 18.34 9.25 7.22
CA LEU A 214 17.89 9.41 5.83
C LEU A 214 19.05 9.71 4.88
N LEU A 215 20.00 10.55 5.30
CA LEU A 215 21.21 10.80 4.52
C LEU A 215 22.02 9.51 4.31
N LYS A 216 22.19 8.70 5.36
CA LYS A 216 22.85 7.38 5.28
C LYS A 216 22.09 6.44 4.36
N SER A 217 20.77 6.35 4.51
CA SER A 217 19.90 5.52 3.67
C SER A 217 20.01 5.90 2.20
N ALA A 218 19.99 7.20 1.88
CA ALA A 218 20.14 7.68 0.52
C ALA A 218 21.53 7.35 -0.06
N ALA A 219 22.59 7.52 0.74
CA ALA A 219 23.94 7.15 0.31
C ALA A 219 24.06 5.64 0.05
N HIS A 220 23.50 4.82 0.94
CA HIS A 220 23.50 3.36 0.83
C HIS A 220 22.70 2.87 -0.38
N ALA A 221 21.53 3.46 -0.65
CA ALA A 221 20.67 3.08 -1.77
C ALA A 221 21.26 3.42 -3.15
N GLY A 222 22.21 4.35 -3.24
CA GLY A 222 22.89 4.71 -4.49
C GLY A 222 21.92 5.23 -5.56
N THR A 223 21.70 4.45 -6.61
CA THR A 223 20.75 4.77 -7.70
C THR A 223 19.31 4.40 -7.36
N ARG A 224 19.07 3.57 -6.34
CA ARG A 224 17.74 3.11 -5.93
C ARG A 224 17.12 3.93 -4.78
N LYS A 225 17.48 5.21 -4.65
CA LYS A 225 16.97 6.07 -3.56
C LYS A 225 15.45 6.16 -3.53
N SER A 226 14.82 6.22 -4.70
CA SER A 226 13.36 6.24 -4.84
C SER A 226 12.67 4.94 -4.43
N ASP A 227 13.43 3.88 -4.17
CA ASP A 227 12.91 2.58 -3.74
C ASP A 227 13.00 2.41 -2.20
N VAL A 228 13.57 3.40 -1.51
CA VAL A 228 13.52 3.51 -0.06
C VAL A 228 12.34 4.40 0.33
N TYR A 229 11.33 3.80 0.93
CA TYR A 229 10.13 4.45 1.40
C TYR A 229 10.26 4.75 2.90
N VAL A 230 10.45 6.01 3.23
CA VAL A 230 10.54 6.48 4.62
C VAL A 230 9.17 6.38 5.27
N GLY A 231 9.06 5.59 6.34
CA GLY A 231 7.80 5.38 7.06
C GLY A 231 7.33 6.62 7.80
N ILE A 232 6.07 7.01 7.58
CA ILE A 232 5.43 8.14 8.24
C ILE A 232 4.12 7.65 8.86
N ASP A 233 4.12 7.42 10.16
CA ASP A 233 2.90 7.07 10.89
C ASP A 233 2.07 8.34 11.15
N VAL A 234 0.87 8.38 10.57
CA VAL A 234 -0.03 9.54 10.68
C VAL A 234 -0.53 9.74 12.12
N PHE A 235 -0.53 8.68 12.95
CA PHE A 235 -0.82 8.81 14.38
C PHE A 235 0.38 9.32 15.20
N ALA A 236 1.55 9.49 14.58
CA ALA A 236 2.79 9.95 15.19
C ALA A 236 3.29 9.08 16.36
N ARG A 237 3.10 7.75 16.29
CA ARG A 237 3.64 6.84 17.31
C ARG A 237 5.13 6.64 17.04
N ASN A 238 5.94 6.74 18.11
CA ASN A 238 7.37 6.44 18.08
C ASN A 238 8.19 7.21 17.03
N THR A 239 7.80 8.45 16.70
CA THR A 239 8.51 9.31 15.74
C THR A 239 8.74 10.70 16.32
N LYS A 240 9.72 11.43 15.77
CA LYS A 240 10.03 12.82 16.14
C LYS A 240 9.19 13.85 15.35
N TYR A 241 8.50 13.41 14.32
CA TYR A 241 7.68 14.27 13.46
C TYR A 241 6.23 14.29 13.92
N SER A 242 5.53 15.38 13.61
CA SER A 242 4.09 15.44 13.81
C SER A 242 3.36 14.65 12.73
N GLY A 243 2.25 14.03 13.15
CA GLY A 243 1.32 13.32 12.28
C GLY A 243 0.10 14.18 11.93
N GLY A 244 -1.01 13.53 11.62
CA GLY A 244 -2.26 14.18 11.25
C GLY A 244 -2.08 15.19 10.11
N TYR A 245 -2.66 16.38 10.23
CA TYR A 245 -2.57 17.43 9.21
C TYR A 245 -1.15 17.93 8.90
N GLU A 246 -0.14 17.60 9.72
CA GLU A 246 1.25 18.01 9.49
C GLU A 246 2.11 16.92 8.82
N THR A 247 1.51 15.80 8.43
CA THR A 247 2.16 14.66 7.74
C THR A 247 3.03 15.11 6.55
N PHE A 248 2.61 16.14 5.81
CA PHE A 248 3.36 16.67 4.66
C PHE A 248 4.78 17.14 5.02
N LYS A 249 5.05 17.53 6.28
CA LYS A 249 6.38 17.96 6.73
C LYS A 249 7.37 16.79 6.71
N ALA A 250 6.95 15.61 7.14
CA ALA A 250 7.78 14.41 7.08
C ALA A 250 8.00 13.96 5.63
N VAL A 251 6.98 14.08 4.78
CA VAL A 251 7.08 13.82 3.32
C VAL A 251 8.11 14.77 2.69
N GLU A 252 8.08 16.06 3.04
CA GLU A 252 9.03 17.06 2.56
C GLU A 252 10.48 16.68 2.91
N VAL A 253 10.72 16.22 4.14
CA VAL A 253 12.05 15.81 4.60
C VAL A 253 12.54 14.59 3.83
N ALA A 254 11.73 13.54 3.69
CA ALA A 254 12.10 12.36 2.88
C ALA A 254 12.48 12.78 1.44
N ARG A 255 11.64 13.62 0.83
CA ARG A 255 11.82 14.09 -0.55
C ARG A 255 13.09 14.93 -0.72
N LYS A 256 13.44 15.78 0.26
CA LYS A 256 14.69 16.56 0.29
C LYS A 256 15.94 15.69 0.21
N HIS A 257 15.89 14.47 0.75
CA HIS A 257 16.97 13.48 0.67
C HIS A 257 16.89 12.58 -0.57
N GLY A 258 15.94 12.83 -1.47
CA GLY A 258 15.71 12.02 -2.67
C GLY A 258 15.07 10.64 -2.37
N LEU A 259 14.53 10.46 -1.17
CA LEU A 259 13.87 9.23 -0.74
C LEU A 259 12.35 9.34 -0.92
N SER A 260 11.70 8.20 -1.11
CA SER A 260 10.25 8.09 -1.18
C SER A 260 9.61 8.11 0.20
N SER A 261 8.29 8.24 0.28
CA SER A 261 7.53 8.21 1.54
C SER A 261 6.54 7.06 1.56
N ALA A 262 6.41 6.39 2.70
CA ALA A 262 5.31 5.48 2.99
C ALA A 262 4.42 6.08 4.09
N ILE A 263 3.27 6.61 3.70
CA ILE A 263 2.29 7.21 4.63
C ILE A 263 1.43 6.08 5.19
N PHE A 264 1.56 5.82 6.50
CA PHE A 264 0.86 4.76 7.20
C PHE A 264 -0.32 5.28 8.01
N ALA A 265 -1.43 4.55 7.98
CA ALA A 265 -2.61 4.76 8.83
C ALA A 265 -3.27 6.13 8.66
N ALA A 266 -3.41 6.62 7.42
CA ALA A 266 -4.24 7.80 7.13
C ALA A 266 -5.76 7.56 7.36
N GLY A 267 -6.16 6.35 7.77
CA GLY A 267 -7.42 6.09 8.47
C GLY A 267 -7.66 7.05 9.65
N TRP A 268 -6.58 7.59 10.23
CA TRP A 268 -6.59 8.68 11.23
C TRP A 268 -7.61 9.78 10.96
N VAL A 269 -7.75 10.23 9.70
CA VAL A 269 -8.71 11.30 9.35
C VAL A 269 -10.14 10.89 9.71
N TYR A 270 -10.51 9.64 9.45
CA TYR A 270 -11.85 9.13 9.70
C TYR A 270 -12.05 8.68 11.16
N GLU A 271 -10.98 8.22 11.79
CA GLU A 271 -11.03 7.67 13.15
C GLU A 271 -10.99 8.74 14.24
N THR A 272 -10.34 9.88 13.96
CA THR A 272 -10.05 10.89 14.99
C THR A 272 -10.71 12.25 14.75
N GLN A 273 -11.12 12.55 13.52
CA GLN A 273 -11.80 13.79 13.17
C GLN A 273 -13.31 13.57 13.07
N ASP A 274 -14.08 14.65 12.93
CA ASP A 274 -15.54 14.52 12.76
C ASP A 274 -15.86 13.84 11.42
N LYS A 275 -16.53 12.69 11.50
CA LYS A 275 -16.97 11.89 10.34
C LYS A 275 -17.96 12.65 9.46
N LYS A 276 -18.75 13.58 10.02
CA LYS A 276 -19.66 14.43 9.23
C LYS A 276 -18.89 15.36 8.30
N GLU A 277 -17.71 15.79 8.73
CA GLU A 277 -16.80 16.67 7.98
C GLU A 277 -15.69 15.86 7.26
N PHE A 278 -15.87 14.54 7.10
CA PHE A 278 -14.83 13.66 6.57
C PHE A 278 -14.28 14.13 5.22
N ALA A 279 -15.13 14.62 4.32
CA ALA A 279 -14.69 15.14 3.02
C ALA A 279 -13.74 16.33 3.18
N ALA A 280 -14.10 17.32 3.99
CA ALA A 280 -13.28 18.51 4.24
C ALA A 280 -11.98 18.16 4.98
N ASN A 281 -12.06 17.28 5.98
CA ASN A 281 -10.89 16.80 6.73
C ASN A 281 -9.94 15.99 5.84
N GLN A 282 -10.47 15.21 4.90
CA GLN A 282 -9.66 14.48 3.93
C GLN A 282 -8.95 15.42 2.96
N CYS A 283 -9.66 16.40 2.38
CA CYS A 283 -9.04 17.42 1.53
C CYS A 283 -7.93 18.16 2.29
N ARG A 284 -8.21 18.59 3.52
CA ARG A 284 -7.21 19.27 4.37
C ARG A 284 -5.98 18.40 4.67
N PHE A 285 -6.16 17.10 4.89
CA PHE A 285 -5.05 16.19 5.14
C PHE A 285 -4.17 16.01 3.89
N TRP A 286 -4.78 15.86 2.71
CA TRP A 286 -4.06 15.62 1.45
C TRP A 286 -3.69 16.89 0.68
N ASP A 287 -3.97 18.08 1.21
CA ASP A 287 -3.55 19.38 0.65
C ASP A 287 -2.04 19.60 0.85
N PHE A 288 -1.25 18.75 0.20
CA PHE A 288 0.20 18.79 0.27
C PHE A 288 0.73 19.97 -0.55
N PRO A 289 1.76 20.69 -0.05
CA PRO A 289 2.43 21.71 -0.85
C PRO A 289 2.94 21.14 -2.17
N GLU A 290 2.92 21.92 -3.26
CA GLU A 290 3.27 21.46 -4.61
C GLU A 290 4.62 20.73 -4.70
N ARG A 291 5.61 21.17 -3.92
CA ARG A 291 6.94 20.55 -3.82
C ARG A 291 6.94 19.13 -3.25
N CYS A 292 5.88 18.74 -2.54
CA CYS A 292 5.65 17.39 -2.02
C CYS A 292 4.81 16.52 -2.96
N CYS A 293 4.25 17.09 -4.04
CA CYS A 293 3.34 16.37 -4.94
C CYS A 293 4.11 15.76 -6.11
N PRO A 294 3.87 14.47 -6.45
CA PRO A 294 4.43 13.90 -7.68
C PRO A 294 3.79 14.51 -8.94
N GLU A 295 4.47 14.42 -10.09
CA GLU A 295 3.83 14.72 -11.37
C GLU A 295 2.82 13.62 -11.70
N TRP A 296 1.58 14.00 -12.06
CA TRP A 296 0.56 13.06 -12.53
C TRP A 296 -0.28 13.67 -13.67
N ARG A 297 -0.43 12.96 -14.79
CA ARG A 297 -1.29 13.37 -15.91
C ARG A 297 -1.90 12.18 -16.65
N VAL A 298 -3.16 12.27 -17.05
CA VAL A 298 -3.78 11.29 -17.96
C VAL A 298 -3.20 11.44 -19.38
N LYS A 299 -2.88 10.32 -20.02
CA LYS A 299 -2.32 10.28 -21.39
C LYS A 299 -3.28 9.76 -22.45
N THR A 300 -4.40 9.18 -22.05
CA THR A 300 -5.30 8.43 -22.92
C THR A 300 -6.62 9.17 -23.13
N LEU A 301 -7.14 9.07 -24.36
CA LEU A 301 -8.47 9.57 -24.75
C LEU A 301 -9.37 8.38 -25.16
N PRO A 302 -10.70 8.50 -25.02
CA PRO A 302 -11.44 9.65 -24.50
C PRO A 302 -11.36 9.77 -22.97
N LEU A 303 -11.41 11.01 -22.48
CA LEU A 303 -11.55 11.30 -21.06
C LEU A 303 -13.03 11.44 -20.71
N CYS A 304 -13.55 10.57 -19.85
CA CYS A 304 -14.94 10.60 -19.40
C CYS A 304 -15.02 10.49 -17.88
N THR A 305 -15.74 11.42 -17.25
CA THR A 305 -16.06 11.37 -15.82
C THR A 305 -17.31 12.19 -15.54
N SER A 306 -18.13 11.75 -14.58
CA SER A 306 -19.18 12.53 -13.92
C SER A 306 -18.76 12.91 -12.50
N PHE A 307 -17.46 12.82 -12.19
CA PHE A 307 -16.86 13.05 -10.87
C PHE A 307 -17.41 12.14 -9.78
N CYS A 308 -17.89 10.94 -10.14
CA CYS A 308 -18.40 9.99 -9.16
C CYS A 308 -17.27 9.53 -8.22
N GLN A 309 -17.38 9.80 -6.92
CA GLN A 309 -16.41 9.36 -5.92
C GLN A 309 -16.63 7.91 -5.44
N GLY A 310 -17.58 7.19 -6.03
CA GLY A 310 -17.94 5.82 -5.63
C GLY A 310 -18.90 5.75 -4.45
N PHE A 311 -19.67 6.80 -4.19
CA PHE A 311 -20.69 6.83 -3.14
C PHE A 311 -21.73 7.93 -3.40
N GLY A 312 -22.82 7.92 -2.63
CA GLY A 312 -23.74 9.05 -2.52
C GLY A 312 -25.05 8.72 -1.81
N GLU A 313 -25.79 9.75 -1.39
CA GLU A 313 -27.14 9.61 -0.81
C GLU A 313 -28.17 9.10 -1.82
N LYS A 314 -27.93 9.38 -3.10
CA LYS A 314 -28.76 8.96 -4.23
C LYS A 314 -27.85 8.63 -5.40
N LEU A 315 -28.36 7.85 -6.35
CA LEU A 315 -27.71 7.64 -7.63
C LEU A 315 -28.47 8.37 -8.73
N PHE A 316 -27.74 9.09 -9.58
CA PHE A 316 -28.28 9.84 -10.68
C PHE A 316 -27.81 9.29 -12.03
N LYS A 317 -28.66 9.38 -13.05
CA LYS A 317 -28.34 9.12 -14.45
C LYS A 317 -28.96 10.23 -15.29
N ALA A 318 -28.14 10.97 -16.05
CA ALA A 318 -28.59 12.11 -16.85
C ALA A 318 -29.43 13.16 -16.07
N GLY A 319 -29.09 13.38 -14.78
CA GLY A 319 -29.80 14.31 -13.90
C GLY A 319 -31.01 13.73 -13.15
N GLU A 320 -31.46 12.52 -13.49
CA GLU A 320 -32.60 11.88 -12.85
C GLU A 320 -32.17 10.87 -11.78
N VAL A 321 -32.94 10.80 -10.69
CA VAL A 321 -32.70 9.83 -9.60
C VAL A 321 -33.09 8.43 -10.08
N VAL A 322 -32.12 7.52 -10.16
CA VAL A 322 -32.34 6.09 -10.47
C VAL A 322 -32.26 5.18 -9.24
N ARG A 323 -31.73 5.70 -8.14
CA ARG A 323 -31.75 5.05 -6.81
C ARG A 323 -31.91 6.13 -5.75
N SER A 324 -32.93 5.97 -4.90
CA SER A 324 -33.27 6.92 -3.83
C SER A 324 -32.54 6.64 -2.51
N ALA A 325 -31.96 5.46 -2.35
CA ALA A 325 -31.22 5.05 -1.16
C ALA A 325 -29.71 5.33 -1.29
N ALA A 326 -29.08 5.62 -0.14
CA ALA A 326 -27.64 5.78 0.01
C ALA A 326 -26.88 4.56 -0.53
N TRP A 327 -25.68 4.78 -1.04
CA TRP A 327 -24.86 3.73 -1.63
C TRP A 327 -23.36 4.05 -1.57
N PHE A 328 -22.56 2.99 -1.46
CA PHE A 328 -21.10 3.02 -1.49
C PHE A 328 -20.59 1.85 -2.31
N ASP A 329 -19.78 2.13 -3.33
CA ASP A 329 -19.12 1.18 -4.21
C ASP A 329 -17.91 1.86 -4.89
N LEU A 330 -16.71 1.61 -4.36
CA LEU A 330 -15.47 2.19 -4.89
C LEU A 330 -15.15 1.74 -6.32
N SER A 331 -15.68 0.61 -6.80
CA SER A 331 -15.47 0.20 -8.20
C SER A 331 -16.10 1.20 -9.18
N ARG A 332 -17.11 1.94 -8.72
CA ARG A 332 -17.80 2.98 -9.48
C ARG A 332 -17.13 4.35 -9.37
N GLN A 333 -16.05 4.47 -8.61
CA GLN A 333 -15.27 5.68 -8.58
C GLN A 333 -14.75 5.99 -9.99
N GLN A 334 -14.81 7.26 -10.35
CA GLN A 334 -14.35 7.82 -11.62
C GLN A 334 -13.28 8.86 -11.37
N LEU A 335 -12.62 9.31 -12.44
CA LEU A 335 -11.58 10.31 -12.33
C LEU A 335 -12.07 11.56 -11.63
N GLN A 336 -11.29 12.01 -10.65
CA GLN A 336 -11.50 13.26 -9.94
C GLN A 336 -10.65 14.39 -10.54
N PRO A 337 -11.05 15.65 -10.38
CA PRO A 337 -10.18 16.80 -10.58
C PRO A 337 -8.94 16.72 -9.69
N ARG A 338 -7.84 17.32 -10.14
CA ARG A 338 -6.61 17.45 -9.36
C ARG A 338 -6.79 18.41 -8.19
N ASP A 339 -7.39 19.56 -8.46
CA ASP A 339 -7.61 20.62 -7.49
C ASP A 339 -9.05 20.49 -6.97
N GLN A 340 -9.23 19.92 -5.78
CA GLN A 340 -10.54 19.77 -5.09
C GLN A 340 -10.52 20.41 -3.71
#